data_AF-A0AB37IDT2-F1
#
_entry.id   AF-A0AB37IDT2-F1
#
_cell.length_a   1.000
_cell.length_b   1.000
_cell.length_c   1.000
_cell.angle_alpha   90.00
_cell.angle_beta   90.00
_cell.angle_gamma   90.00
#
_symmetry.space_group_name_H-M   'P 1'
#
loop_
_entity.id
_entity.type
_entity.pdbx_description
1 polymer ?
#
loop_
_entity_poly.entity_id
_entity_poly.type
_entity_poly.pdbx_seq_one_letter_code
_entity_poly.pdbx_strand_id
1 'polypeptide(L)'
;MDLINQYSDTILKKIMMKIQKDKKAKKRAEIVKLEMAETGSGVRTARHWKAAANIEFYYKEIQKSFEQMRELDKQTGWSQKLHQDRFKFVEKYKEILDEYMEDSE
;
A
#
# COMPACT_ATOMS: atom_id res chain seq x y z
N MET A 1 -22.40 20.59 1.47
CA MET A 1 -21.00 20.34 1.06
C MET A 1 -20.54 19.10 1.78
N ASP A 2 -20.07 18.12 1.04
CA ASP A 2 -19.61 16.85 1.60
C ASP A 2 -18.13 17.00 2.00
N LEU A 3 -17.87 16.92 3.30
CA LEU A 3 -16.54 17.06 3.91
C LEU A 3 -15.53 16.10 3.27
N ILE A 4 -15.98 14.90 2.90
CA ILE A 4 -15.14 13.86 2.31
C ILE A 4 -14.65 14.29 0.93
N ASN A 5 -15.48 14.93 0.12
CA ASN A 5 -15.09 15.52 -1.17
C ASN A 5 -14.13 16.70 -1.03
N GLN A 6 -14.26 17.50 0.02
CA GLN A 6 -13.34 18.62 0.29
C GLN A 6 -11.95 18.15 0.73
N TYR A 7 -11.85 17.04 1.46
CA TYR A 7 -10.59 16.53 1.99
C TYR A 7 -10.08 15.27 1.27
N SER A 8 -10.69 14.88 0.15
CA SER A 8 -10.36 13.67 -0.60
C SER A 8 -8.88 13.57 -0.97
N ASP A 9 -8.24 14.68 -1.35
CA ASP A 9 -6.80 14.75 -1.66
C ASP A 9 -5.95 14.39 -0.43
N THR A 10 -6.29 14.94 0.74
CA THR A 10 -5.52 14.75 1.96
C THR A 10 -5.70 13.34 2.51
N ILE A 11 -6.91 12.79 2.41
CA ILE A 11 -7.23 11.41 2.78
C ILE A 11 -6.46 10.46 1.84
N LEU A 12 -6.58 10.64 0.52
CA LEU A 12 -5.88 9.82 -0.48
C LEU A 12 -4.37 9.84 -0.26
N LYS A 13 -3.79 11.02 -0.03
CA LYS A 13 -2.36 11.17 0.25
C LYS A 13 -1.92 10.35 1.47
N LYS A 14 -2.70 10.36 2.55
CA LYS A 14 -2.39 9.57 3.76
C LYS A 14 -2.46 8.07 3.47
N ILE A 15 -3.44 7.62 2.69
CA ILE A 15 -3.57 6.20 2.33
C ILE A 15 -2.38 5.76 1.46
N MET A 16 -2.04 6.52 0.42
CA MET A 16 -0.89 6.22 -0.45
C MET A 16 0.45 6.22 0.32
N MET A 17 0.62 7.15 1.26
CA MET A 17 1.79 7.16 2.15
C MET A 17 1.88 5.90 3.01
N LYS A 18 0.74 5.41 3.52
CA LYS A 18 0.68 4.17 4.29
C LYS A 18 1.03 2.96 3.41
N ILE A 19 0.45 2.84 2.22
CA ILE A 19 0.78 1.76 1.27
C ILE A 19 2.27 1.76 0.95
N GLN A 20 2.86 2.92 0.67
CA GLN A 20 4.30 3.01 0.37
C GLN A 20 5.16 2.53 1.56
N LYS A 21 4.77 2.88 2.78
CA LYS A 21 5.46 2.44 4.00
C LYS A 21 5.34 0.93 4.19
N ASP A 22 4.14 0.39 4.01
CA ASP A 22 3.84 -1.04 4.22
C ASP A 22 4.51 -1.90 3.12
N LYS A 23 4.53 -1.46 1.86
CA LYS A 23 5.32 -2.09 0.77
C LYS A 23 6.80 -2.15 1.11
N LYS A 24 7.39 -1.05 1.61
CA LYS A 24 8.80 -1.03 2.04
C LYS A 24 9.06 -1.98 3.21
N ALA A 25 8.14 -2.07 4.16
CA ALA A 25 8.28 -2.96 5.30
C ALA A 25 8.15 -4.44 4.90
N LYS A 26 7.20 -4.76 4.00
CA LYS A 26 7.05 -6.08 3.38
C LYS A 26 8.34 -6.51 2.67
N LYS A 27 8.90 -5.65 1.80
CA LYS A 27 10.15 -5.94 1.07
C LYS A 27 11.32 -6.23 1.99
N ARG A 28 11.44 -5.50 3.11
CA ARG A 28 12.46 -5.79 4.14
C ARG A 28 12.25 -7.16 4.79
N ALA A 29 11.01 -7.52 5.09
CA ALA A 29 10.70 -8.83 5.64
C ALA A 29 10.98 -9.97 4.63
N GLU A 30 10.70 -9.75 3.34
CA GLU A 30 11.06 -10.67 2.26
C GLU A 30 12.57 -10.91 2.18
N ILE A 31 13.38 -9.85 2.23
CA ILE A 31 14.85 -9.96 2.26
C ILE A 31 15.31 -10.80 3.45
N VAL A 32 14.83 -10.50 4.66
CA VAL A 32 15.20 -11.26 5.86
C VAL A 32 14.77 -12.73 5.75
N LYS A 33 13.60 -13.01 5.18
CA LYS A 33 13.13 -14.38 5.00
C LYS A 33 14.04 -15.14 4.03
N LEU A 34 14.46 -14.50 2.93
CA LEU A 34 15.37 -15.08 1.94
C LEU A 34 16.75 -15.34 2.53
N GLU A 35 17.36 -14.35 3.20
CA GLU A 35 18.65 -14.49 3.89
C GLU A 35 18.64 -15.67 4.87
N MET A 36 17.56 -15.81 5.67
CA MET A 36 17.45 -16.92 6.62
C MET A 36 17.14 -18.26 5.93
N ALA A 37 16.66 -18.26 4.69
CA ALA A 37 16.37 -19.47 3.93
C ALA A 37 17.60 -20.09 3.26
N GLU A 38 18.71 -19.35 3.15
CA GLU A 38 19.96 -19.84 2.53
C GLU A 38 20.58 -21.02 3.28
N THR A 39 20.27 -21.19 4.56
CA THR A 39 20.79 -22.29 5.38
C THR A 39 19.66 -23.10 6.03
N GLY A 40 19.83 -24.42 6.10
CA GLY A 40 18.87 -25.33 6.74
C GLY A 40 18.70 -25.08 8.26
N SER A 41 19.64 -24.42 8.92
CA SER A 41 19.50 -23.93 10.30
C SER A 41 18.73 -22.61 10.35
N GLY A 42 18.95 -21.71 9.40
CA GLY A 42 18.29 -20.39 9.31
C GLY A 42 16.77 -20.47 9.21
N VAL A 43 16.22 -21.41 8.43
CA VAL A 43 14.76 -21.63 8.30
C VAL A 43 14.09 -22.05 9.60
N ARG A 44 14.86 -22.61 10.55
CA ARG A 44 14.34 -23.05 11.87
C ARG A 44 14.39 -21.94 12.91
N THR A 45 14.94 -20.77 12.59
CA THR A 45 15.06 -19.66 13.54
C THR A 45 13.73 -18.92 13.69
N ALA A 46 13.48 -18.40 14.90
CA ALA A 46 12.36 -17.50 15.14
C ALA A 46 12.38 -16.26 14.22
N ARG A 47 13.57 -15.83 13.79
CA ARG A 47 13.75 -14.72 12.85
C ARG A 47 13.13 -15.00 11.49
N HIS A 48 13.31 -16.21 10.94
CA HIS A 48 12.69 -16.62 9.67
C HIS A 48 11.16 -16.59 9.76
N TRP A 49 10.59 -17.21 10.80
CA TRP A 49 9.14 -17.28 10.98
C TRP A 49 8.52 -15.91 11.29
N LYS A 50 9.20 -15.06 12.04
CA LYS A 50 8.78 -13.67 12.27
C LYS A 50 8.78 -12.87 10.96
N ALA A 51 9.77 -13.07 10.10
CA ALA A 51 9.80 -12.44 8.78
C ALA A 51 8.63 -12.93 7.92
N ALA A 52 8.35 -14.23 7.89
CA ALA A 52 7.19 -14.79 7.18
C ALA A 52 5.86 -14.20 7.69
N ALA A 53 5.66 -14.12 9.00
CA ALA A 53 4.46 -13.52 9.60
C ALA A 53 4.33 -12.02 9.25
N ASN A 54 5.44 -11.28 9.26
CA ASN A 54 5.44 -9.87 8.87
C ASN A 54 5.06 -9.67 7.39
N ILE A 55 5.51 -10.56 6.49
CA ILE A 55 5.13 -10.49 5.07
C ILE A 55 3.62 -10.62 4.92
N GLU A 56 3.01 -11.61 5.58
CA GLU A 56 1.56 -11.82 5.55
C GLU A 56 0.80 -10.64 6.17
N PHE A 57 1.29 -10.13 7.30
CA PHE A 57 0.72 -8.97 7.96
C PHE A 57 0.70 -7.73 7.04
N TYR A 58 1.84 -7.37 6.44
CA TYR A 58 1.91 -6.21 5.56
C TYR A 58 1.14 -6.42 4.26
N TYR A 59 1.06 -7.65 3.76
CA TYR A 59 0.19 -7.96 2.62
C TYR A 59 -1.27 -7.61 2.93
N LYS A 60 -1.79 -8.04 4.09
CA LYS A 60 -3.17 -7.71 4.52
C LYS A 60 -3.38 -6.21 4.71
N GLU A 61 -2.41 -5.50 5.29
CA GLU A 61 -2.50 -4.05 5.49
C GLU A 61 -2.48 -3.25 4.19
N ILE A 62 -1.71 -3.69 3.19
CA ILE A 62 -1.69 -3.09 1.85
C ILE A 62 -3.06 -3.27 1.19
N GLN A 63 -3.60 -4.50 1.19
CA GLN A 63 -4.92 -4.81 0.61
C GLN A 63 -6.04 -3.97 1.25
N LYS A 64 -6.06 -3.88 2.58
CA LYS A 64 -7.00 -3.02 3.31
C LYS A 64 -6.86 -1.54 2.93
N SER A 65 -5.65 -1.07 2.68
CA SER A 65 -5.41 0.33 2.28
C SER A 65 -5.89 0.58 0.85
N PHE A 66 -5.74 -0.37 -0.07
CA PHE A 66 -6.34 -0.28 -1.40
C PHE A 66 -7.87 -0.32 -1.36
N GLU A 67 -8.46 -1.12 -0.48
CA GLU A 67 -9.92 -1.10 -0.27
C GLU A 67 -10.40 0.28 0.23
N GLN A 68 -9.65 0.93 1.12
CA GLN A 68 -9.93 2.30 1.55
C GLN A 68 -9.80 3.32 0.40
N MET A 69 -8.84 3.15 -0.52
CA MET A 69 -8.75 3.98 -1.72
C MET A 69 -9.98 3.79 -2.61
N ARG A 70 -10.43 2.55 -2.79
CA ARG A 70 -11.62 2.21 -3.59
C ARG A 70 -12.90 2.79 -2.99
N GLU A 71 -13.04 2.72 -1.68
CA GLU A 71 -14.18 3.31 -0.97
C GLU A 71 -14.19 4.84 -1.09
N LEU A 72 -13.01 5.47 -0.95
CA LEU A 72 -12.87 6.90 -1.18
C LEU A 72 -13.23 7.27 -2.63
N ASP A 73 -12.87 6.41 -3.60
CA ASP A 73 -13.18 6.65 -5.01
C ASP A 73 -14.67 6.54 -5.30
N LYS A 74 -15.35 5.54 -4.74
CA LYS A 74 -16.81 5.42 -4.85
C LYS A 74 -17.55 6.65 -4.33
N GLN A 75 -17.06 7.27 -3.26
CA GLN A 75 -17.70 8.43 -2.64
C GLN A 75 -17.35 9.76 -3.33
N THR A 76 -16.15 9.88 -3.89
CA THR A 76 -15.63 11.18 -4.36
C THR A 76 -15.33 11.24 -5.85
N GLY A 77 -15.22 10.10 -6.53
CA GLY A 77 -14.77 9.98 -7.91
C GLY A 77 -13.41 10.65 -8.13
N TRP A 78 -12.46 10.44 -7.20
CA TRP A 78 -11.16 11.11 -7.27
C TRP A 78 -10.32 10.60 -8.43
N SER A 79 -10.48 9.34 -8.84
CA SER A 79 -9.76 8.74 -9.97
C SER A 79 -10.01 9.48 -11.29
N GLN A 80 -11.21 10.04 -11.48
CA GLN A 80 -11.57 10.84 -12.66
C GLN A 80 -11.04 12.29 -12.57
N LYS A 81 -10.64 12.73 -11.36
CA LYS A 81 -10.24 14.11 -11.04
C LYS A 81 -8.72 14.27 -10.93
N LEU A 82 -7.94 13.26 -11.33
CA LEU A 82 -6.47 13.26 -11.25
C LEU A 82 -5.80 14.41 -12.01
N HIS A 83 -6.48 14.98 -13.01
CA HIS A 83 -6.01 16.16 -13.75
C HIS A 83 -5.99 17.46 -12.90
N GLN A 84 -6.67 17.48 -11.74
CA GLN A 84 -6.74 18.66 -10.88
C GLN A 84 -5.46 18.83 -10.05
N ASP A 85 -5.05 20.09 -9.84
CA ASP A 85 -3.80 20.44 -9.14
C ASP A 85 -3.69 19.81 -7.74
N ARG A 86 -4.81 19.72 -7.01
CA ARG A 86 -4.89 19.10 -5.68
C ARG A 86 -4.47 17.63 -5.65
N PHE A 87 -4.50 16.92 -6.78
CA PHE A 87 -4.09 15.52 -6.90
C PHE A 87 -2.70 15.32 -7.53
N LYS A 88 -1.94 16.38 -7.83
CA LYS A 88 -0.57 16.26 -8.38
C LYS A 88 0.37 15.43 -7.52
N PHE A 89 0.13 15.34 -6.22
CA PHE A 89 0.94 14.49 -5.33
C PHE A 89 0.91 13.01 -5.72
N VAL A 90 -0.11 12.55 -6.45
CA VAL A 90 -0.26 11.16 -6.88
C VAL A 90 0.89 10.72 -7.80
N GLU A 91 1.48 11.64 -8.56
CA GLU A 91 2.66 11.36 -9.42
C GLU A 91 3.84 10.79 -8.61
N LYS A 92 4.00 11.22 -7.34
CA LYS A 92 5.03 10.68 -6.44
C LYS A 92 4.77 9.22 -6.05
N TYR A 93 3.53 8.76 -6.15
CA TYR A 93 3.06 7.43 -5.80
C TYR A 93 2.60 6.66 -7.04
N LYS A 94 3.15 6.96 -8.22
CA LYS A 94 2.74 6.39 -9.50
C LYS A 94 2.61 4.86 -9.48
N GLU A 95 3.59 4.15 -8.93
CA GLU A 95 3.53 2.67 -8.80
C GLU A 95 2.28 2.17 -8.04
N ILE A 96 1.83 2.91 -7.02
CA ILE A 96 0.63 2.57 -6.24
C ILE A 96 -0.63 2.93 -7.03
N LEU A 97 -0.61 4.03 -7.79
CA LEU A 97 -1.72 4.40 -8.65
C LEU A 97 -1.90 3.38 -9.78
N ASP A 98 -0.82 3.00 -10.45
CA ASP A 98 -0.84 2.05 -11.56
C ASP A 98 -1.39 0.69 -11.08
N GLU A 99 -0.91 0.16 -9.95
CA GLU A 99 -1.45 -1.07 -9.33
C GLU A 99 -2.95 -0.95 -9.02
N TYR A 100 -3.41 0.19 -8.49
CA TYR A 100 -4.83 0.40 -8.21
C TYR A 100 -5.68 0.40 -9.49
N MET A 101 -5.18 1.00 -10.58
CA MET A 101 -5.90 1.10 -11.84
C MET A 101 -5.97 -0.26 -12.55
N GLU A 102 -4.88 -1.04 -12.52
CA GLU A 102 -4.84 -2.41 -13.05
C GLU A 102 -5.83 -3.34 -12.32
N ASP A 103 -5.92 -3.23 -10.99
CA ASP A 103 -6.86 -4.01 -10.16
C ASP A 103 -8.33 -3.56 -10.26
N SER A 104 -8.61 -2.49 -11.00
CA SER A 104 -9.95 -1.89 -11.15
C SER A 104 -10.57 -2.07 -12.55
N GLU A 105 -9.81 -2.61 -13.51
CA GLU A 105 -10.31 -3.09 -14.82
C GLU A 105 -10.94 -4.49 -14.70
#